data_AF-W4HAD2-F1
#
_entry.id   AF-W4HAD2-F1
#
_cell.length_a   1.000
_cell.length_b   1.000
_cell.length_c   1.000
_cell.angle_alpha   90.00
_cell.angle_beta   90.00
_cell.angle_gamma   90.00
#
_symmetry.space_group_name_H-M   'P 1'
#
loop_
_entity.id
_entity.type
_entity.pdbx_description
1 polymer ?
#
loop_
_entity_poly.entity_id
_entity_poly.type
_entity_poly.pdbx_seq_one_letter_code
_entity_poly.pdbx_strand_id
1 'polypeptide(L)'
;MSEEGSEGVEVHEKKWWTEEEDKILLTQINNTRPFLQRKGTRKAWDTMAATLKDVDGFTRPGIDGKKAQNRFLRLVRRHKSNNNEAARLSGATEDETPKSRLLDDLVPLYNDAATKKRAATPLSEADEKAASIKFIREQAMLRGKRKSLESSDGSDVGGLSKKKLILEAQDKEVEL
;
A
#
# COMPACT_ATOMS: atom_id res chain seq x y z
N MET A 1 -61.01 23.05 -1.35
CA MET A 1 -59.75 23.81 -1.25
C MET A 1 -59.01 23.16 -0.09
N SER A 2 -58.27 22.06 -0.34
CA SER A 2 -56.84 22.09 -0.76
C SER A 2 -56.05 22.86 0.29
N GLU A 3 -55.14 22.25 1.04
CA GLU A 3 -53.84 21.79 0.52
C GLU A 3 -53.29 20.57 1.28
N GLU A 4 -52.83 19.60 0.49
CA GLU A 4 -51.87 18.57 0.87
C GLU A 4 -50.46 19.16 1.02
N GLY A 5 -49.58 18.45 1.71
CA GLY A 5 -48.14 18.50 1.42
C GLY A 5 -47.25 19.02 2.55
N SER A 6 -47.28 18.38 3.72
CA SER A 6 -46.10 18.44 4.60
C SER A 6 -45.06 17.48 4.07
N GLU A 7 -44.25 17.95 3.12
CA GLU A 7 -43.01 17.30 2.68
C GLU A 7 -42.20 16.90 3.92
N GLY A 8 -42.06 15.58 4.12
CA GLY A 8 -41.13 15.04 5.07
C GLY A 8 -39.73 15.45 4.64
N VAL A 9 -39.14 16.42 5.34
CA VAL A 9 -37.73 16.74 5.23
C VAL A 9 -36.97 15.50 5.72
N GLU A 10 -36.61 14.62 4.80
CA GLU A 10 -35.71 13.50 5.09
C GLU A 10 -34.33 14.10 5.36
N VAL A 11 -34.10 14.43 6.63
CA VAL A 11 -32.78 14.78 7.13
C VAL A 11 -31.91 13.55 6.93
N HIS A 12 -31.15 13.51 5.83
CA HIS A 12 -30.12 12.50 5.62
C HIS A 12 -28.98 12.76 6.61
N GLU A 13 -29.21 12.40 7.88
CA GLU A 13 -28.14 12.18 8.84
C GLU A 13 -27.12 11.27 8.18
N LYS A 14 -25.82 11.53 8.39
CA LYS A 14 -24.74 10.70 7.82
C LYS A 14 -24.91 9.26 8.28
N LYS A 15 -25.64 8.46 7.50
CA LYS A 15 -25.95 7.07 7.82
C LYS A 15 -24.64 6.29 7.84
N TRP A 16 -24.29 5.72 8.99
CA TRP A 16 -23.12 4.86 9.13
C TRP A 16 -23.39 3.51 8.47
N TRP A 17 -22.32 2.81 8.08
CA TRP A 17 -22.45 1.49 7.45
C TRP A 17 -22.89 0.50 8.51
N THR A 18 -23.98 -0.23 8.23
CA THR A 18 -24.47 -1.28 9.13
C THR A 18 -23.83 -2.62 8.78
N GLU A 19 -23.92 -3.57 9.71
CA GLU A 19 -23.46 -4.95 9.51
C GLU A 19 -24.23 -5.65 8.38
N GLU A 20 -25.52 -5.39 8.26
CA GLU A 20 -26.38 -5.87 7.17
C GLU A 20 -25.93 -5.33 5.82
N GLU A 21 -25.67 -4.02 5.72
CA GLU A 21 -25.16 -3.39 4.51
C GLU A 21 -23.79 -3.96 4.11
N ASP A 22 -22.92 -4.23 5.08
CA ASP A 22 -21.62 -4.87 4.83
C ASP A 22 -21.77 -6.30 4.32
N LYS A 23 -22.69 -7.09 4.89
CA LYS A 23 -22.97 -8.46 4.42
C LYS A 23 -23.50 -8.45 2.99
N ILE A 24 -24.43 -7.55 2.67
CA ILE A 24 -24.97 -7.39 1.30
C ILE A 24 -23.85 -6.98 0.34
N LEU A 25 -23.04 -5.99 0.71
CA LEU A 25 -21.89 -5.53 -0.07
C LEU A 25 -20.90 -6.68 -0.34
N LEU A 26 -20.50 -7.41 0.70
CA LEU A 26 -19.52 -8.49 0.58
C LEU A 26 -20.06 -9.65 -0.24
N THR A 27 -21.33 -10.03 -0.06
CA THR A 27 -22.00 -11.03 -0.90
C THR A 27 -21.91 -10.63 -2.36
N GLN A 28 -22.18 -9.36 -2.67
CA GLN A 28 -22.18 -8.91 -4.06
C GLN A 28 -20.78 -8.78 -4.68
N ILE A 29 -19.80 -8.41 -3.87
CA ILE A 29 -18.38 -8.48 -4.25
C ILE A 29 -17.95 -9.93 -4.49
N ASN A 30 -18.43 -10.88 -3.67
CA ASN A 30 -18.14 -12.30 -3.80
C ASN A 30 -18.67 -12.87 -5.13
N ASN A 31 -19.85 -12.42 -5.56
CA ASN A 31 -20.46 -12.85 -6.81
C ASN A 31 -19.80 -12.22 -8.05
N THR A 32 -19.49 -10.93 -8.01
CA THR A 32 -19.05 -10.16 -9.19
C THR A 32 -17.53 -10.01 -9.33
N ARG A 33 -16.79 -10.22 -8.23
CA ARG A 33 -15.32 -10.14 -8.14
C ARG A 33 -14.71 -8.94 -8.89
N PRO A 34 -15.15 -7.70 -8.61
CA PRO A 34 -14.75 -6.52 -9.40
C PRO A 34 -13.25 -6.24 -9.33
N PHE A 35 -12.56 -6.67 -8.27
CA PHE A 35 -11.12 -6.50 -8.09
C PHE A 35 -10.25 -7.45 -8.95
N LEU A 36 -10.82 -8.57 -9.43
CA LEU A 36 -10.11 -9.53 -10.30
C LEU A 36 -10.01 -9.05 -11.75
N GLN A 37 -10.77 -8.01 -12.12
CA GLN A 37 -10.81 -7.51 -13.48
C GLN A 37 -9.44 -6.97 -13.90
N ARG A 38 -8.93 -7.49 -15.04
CA ARG A 38 -7.63 -7.11 -15.64
C ARG A 38 -7.66 -5.70 -16.23
N LYS A 39 -8.73 -5.36 -16.95
CA LYS A 39 -9.00 -4.03 -17.50
C LYS A 39 -10.38 -3.59 -17.01
N GLY A 40 -10.58 -2.28 -16.84
CA GLY A 40 -11.89 -1.76 -16.48
C GLY A 40 -12.33 -2.05 -15.04
N THR A 41 -11.40 -2.27 -14.10
CA THR A 41 -11.72 -2.47 -12.66
C THR A 41 -12.69 -1.41 -12.14
N ARG A 42 -12.51 -0.13 -12.50
CA ARG A 42 -13.43 0.95 -12.12
C ARG A 42 -14.87 0.68 -12.59
N LYS A 43 -15.03 0.35 -13.87
CA LYS A 43 -16.34 0.05 -14.47
C LYS A 43 -17.00 -1.15 -13.78
N ALA A 44 -16.23 -2.18 -13.43
CA ALA A 44 -16.76 -3.33 -12.73
C ALA A 44 -17.28 -2.99 -11.33
N TRP A 45 -16.57 -2.13 -10.59
CA TRP A 45 -17.07 -1.60 -9.33
C TRP A 45 -18.33 -0.75 -9.51
N ASP A 46 -18.40 0.08 -10.55
CA ASP A 46 -19.58 0.90 -10.85
C ASP A 46 -20.79 0.04 -11.22
N THR A 47 -20.61 -1.00 -12.03
CA THR A 47 -21.66 -1.96 -12.39
C THR A 47 -22.17 -2.72 -11.16
N MET A 48 -21.28 -3.21 -10.31
CA MET A 48 -21.69 -3.86 -9.05
C MET A 48 -22.41 -2.88 -8.11
N ALA A 49 -21.96 -1.62 -8.04
CA ALA A 49 -22.65 -0.61 -7.23
C ALA A 49 -24.04 -0.27 -7.78
N ALA A 50 -24.25 -0.36 -9.09
CA ALA A 50 -25.58 -0.21 -9.68
C ALA A 50 -26.51 -1.34 -9.22
N THR A 51 -26.06 -2.60 -9.28
CA THR A 51 -26.90 -3.74 -8.85
C THR A 51 -27.17 -3.76 -7.35
N LEU A 52 -26.30 -3.17 -6.52
CA LEU A 52 -26.54 -3.05 -5.08
C LEU A 52 -27.77 -2.20 -4.74
N LYS A 53 -28.17 -1.26 -5.61
CA LYS A 53 -29.34 -0.41 -5.38
C LYS A 53 -30.65 -1.19 -5.48
N ASP A 54 -30.64 -2.31 -6.18
CA ASP A 54 -31.81 -3.17 -6.40
C ASP A 54 -31.89 -4.31 -5.38
N VAL A 55 -30.92 -4.43 -4.47
CA VAL A 55 -30.92 -5.46 -3.42
C VAL A 55 -31.74 -5.01 -2.23
N ASP A 56 -32.73 -5.83 -1.86
CA ASP A 56 -33.56 -5.56 -0.68
C ASP A 56 -32.72 -5.45 0.60
N GLY A 57 -33.09 -4.50 1.46
CA GLY A 57 -32.34 -4.16 2.67
C GLY A 57 -31.09 -3.30 2.45
N PHE A 58 -30.71 -2.96 1.21
CA PHE A 58 -29.60 -2.04 0.95
C PHE A 58 -30.07 -0.59 0.88
N THR A 59 -29.82 0.18 1.94
CA THR A 59 -30.45 1.50 2.12
C THR A 59 -29.62 2.71 1.67
N ARG A 60 -28.57 2.51 0.86
CA ARG A 60 -27.65 3.58 0.43
C ARG A 60 -27.90 4.05 -1.00
N PRO A 61 -28.73 5.09 -1.23
CA PRO A 61 -29.07 5.55 -2.59
C PRO A 61 -27.85 6.11 -3.35
N GLY A 62 -26.92 6.74 -2.63
CA GLY A 62 -25.71 7.36 -3.18
C GLY A 62 -24.51 6.42 -3.34
N ILE A 63 -24.71 5.09 -3.34
CA ILE A 63 -23.61 4.15 -3.55
C ILE A 63 -23.05 4.28 -4.99
N ASP A 64 -21.72 4.30 -5.08
CA ASP A 64 -20.97 4.27 -6.34
C ASP A 64 -19.82 3.25 -6.20
N GLY A 65 -19.17 2.92 -7.33
CA GLY A 65 -18.10 1.93 -7.34
C GLY A 65 -16.94 2.30 -6.43
N LYS A 66 -16.61 3.59 -6.33
CA LYS A 66 -15.51 4.10 -5.48
C LYS A 66 -15.84 3.95 -3.99
N LYS A 67 -17.07 4.25 -3.58
CA LYS A 67 -17.56 4.11 -2.20
C LYS A 67 -17.62 2.63 -1.80
N ALA A 68 -18.13 1.78 -2.67
CA ALA A 68 -18.17 0.33 -2.47
C ALA A 68 -16.75 -0.25 -2.31
N GLN A 69 -15.83 0.12 -3.22
CA GLN A 69 -14.43 -0.28 -3.12
C GLN A 69 -13.77 0.22 -1.84
N ASN A 70 -13.97 1.49 -1.47
CA ASN A 70 -13.40 2.06 -0.25
C ASN A 70 -13.92 1.36 1.01
N ARG A 71 -15.21 1.00 1.05
CA ARG A 71 -15.78 0.24 2.17
C ARG A 71 -15.16 -1.15 2.25
N PHE A 72 -15.09 -1.87 1.13
CA PHE A 72 -14.44 -3.17 1.05
C PHE A 72 -13.00 -3.12 1.58
N LEU A 73 -12.18 -2.16 1.14
CA LEU A 73 -10.80 -2.02 1.62
C LEU A 73 -10.70 -1.71 3.12
N ARG A 74 -11.69 -1.01 3.71
CA ARG A 74 -11.74 -0.81 5.17
C ARG A 74 -12.06 -2.12 5.89
N LEU A 75 -13.00 -2.91 5.38
CA LEU A 75 -13.35 -4.22 5.93
C LEU A 75 -12.16 -5.19 5.87
N VAL A 76 -11.46 -5.27 4.74
CA VAL A 76 -10.25 -6.08 4.57
C VAL A 76 -9.17 -5.71 5.60
N ARG A 77 -8.93 -4.40 5.83
CA ARG A 77 -7.95 -3.94 6.82
C ARG A 77 -8.37 -4.30 8.25
N ARG A 78 -9.66 -4.12 8.58
CA ARG A 78 -10.19 -4.48 9.90
C ARG A 78 -10.06 -5.98 10.14
N HIS A 79 -10.50 -6.81 9.18
CA HIS A 79 -10.41 -8.27 9.25
C HIS A 79 -8.99 -8.74 9.53
N LYS A 80 -8.01 -8.21 8.78
CA LYS A 80 -6.60 -8.51 9.02
C LYS A 80 -6.14 -8.12 10.42
N SER A 81 -6.57 -6.96 10.93
CA SER A 81 -6.23 -6.50 12.28
C SER A 81 -6.79 -7.45 13.34
N ASN A 82 -8.06 -7.83 13.21
CA ASN A 82 -8.72 -8.75 14.13
C ASN A 82 -8.05 -10.12 14.13
N ASN A 83 -7.78 -10.70 12.96
CA ASN A 83 -7.10 -12.00 12.86
C ASN A 83 -5.70 -11.97 13.47
N ASN A 84 -4.95 -10.88 13.27
CA ASN A 84 -3.63 -10.71 13.89
C ASN A 84 -3.72 -10.60 15.42
N GLU A 85 -4.73 -9.90 15.93
CA GLU A 85 -4.97 -9.77 17.37
C GLU A 85 -5.38 -11.09 18.01
N ALA A 86 -6.30 -11.83 17.37
CA ALA A 86 -6.70 -13.17 17.78
C ALA A 86 -5.51 -14.15 17.80
N ALA A 87 -4.67 -14.11 16.77
CA ALA A 87 -3.43 -14.90 16.70
C ALA A 87 -2.45 -14.55 17.84
N ARG A 88 -2.36 -13.26 18.21
CA ARG A 88 -1.51 -12.81 19.33
C ARG A 88 -2.05 -13.26 20.69
N LEU A 89 -3.36 -13.31 20.86
CA LEU A 89 -4.03 -13.69 22.10
C LEU A 89 -4.19 -15.22 22.27
N SER A 90 -3.24 -16.00 21.74
CA SER A 90 -3.23 -17.47 21.79
C SER A 90 -4.43 -18.17 21.13
N GLY A 91 -5.02 -17.56 20.10
CA GLY A 91 -6.02 -18.21 19.25
C GLY A 91 -7.42 -18.26 19.87
N ALA A 92 -7.78 -17.32 20.74
CA ALA A 92 -9.17 -17.12 21.11
C ALA A 92 -9.99 -16.93 19.83
N THR A 93 -10.80 -17.93 19.49
CA THR A 93 -11.64 -17.92 18.29
C THR A 93 -12.75 -16.91 18.54
N GLU A 94 -12.69 -15.76 17.87
CA GLU A 94 -13.85 -14.87 17.77
C GLU A 94 -14.96 -15.64 17.03
N ASP A 95 -16.22 -15.41 17.41
CA ASP A 95 -17.35 -16.10 16.79
C ASP A 95 -17.35 -15.86 15.27
N GLU A 96 -17.36 -16.96 14.51
CA GLU A 96 -17.43 -16.89 13.06
C GLU A 96 -18.78 -16.32 12.63
N THR A 97 -18.76 -15.05 12.22
CA THR A 97 -19.92 -14.39 11.64
C THR A 97 -20.02 -14.68 10.14
N PRO A 98 -21.22 -14.59 9.52
CA PRO A 98 -21.34 -14.65 8.07
C PRO A 98 -20.45 -13.62 7.35
N LYS A 99 -20.23 -12.46 7.98
CA LYS A 99 -19.35 -11.41 7.46
C LYS A 99 -17.88 -11.84 7.49
N SER A 100 -17.40 -12.44 8.58
CA SER A 100 -16.01 -12.91 8.68
C SER A 100 -15.74 -14.02 7.68
N ARG A 101 -16.66 -14.98 7.51
CA ARG A 101 -16.53 -16.04 6.48
C ARG A 101 -16.39 -15.47 5.06
N LEU A 102 -17.24 -14.51 4.70
CA LEU A 102 -17.12 -13.83 3.40
C LEU A 102 -15.76 -13.14 3.24
N LEU A 103 -15.22 -12.55 4.31
CA LEU A 103 -13.91 -11.91 4.29
C LEU A 103 -12.77 -12.94 4.23
N ASP A 104 -12.89 -14.09 4.89
CA ASP A 104 -11.94 -15.20 4.79
C ASP A 104 -11.82 -15.72 3.34
N ASP A 105 -12.93 -15.77 2.60
CA ASP A 105 -12.93 -16.13 1.18
C ASP A 105 -12.38 -15.01 0.28
N LEU A 106 -12.75 -13.76 0.56
CA LEU A 106 -12.46 -12.61 -0.30
C LEU A 106 -11.02 -12.10 -0.18
N VAL A 107 -10.46 -12.09 1.02
CA VAL A 107 -9.15 -11.49 1.31
C VAL A 107 -8.01 -12.21 0.58
N PRO A 108 -7.92 -13.56 0.57
CA PRO A 108 -6.90 -14.27 -0.20
C PRO A 108 -6.96 -13.93 -1.69
N LEU A 109 -8.16 -13.97 -2.28
CA LEU A 109 -8.36 -13.66 -3.71
C LEU A 109 -7.96 -12.23 -4.05
N TYR A 110 -8.29 -11.27 -3.18
CA TYR A 110 -7.89 -9.88 -3.36
C TYR A 110 -6.37 -9.71 -3.28
N ASN A 111 -5.72 -10.34 -2.30
CA ASN A 111 -4.27 -10.26 -2.12
C ASN A 111 -3.54 -10.88 -3.32
N ASP A 112 -3.98 -12.05 -3.79
CA ASP A 112 -3.42 -12.72 -4.97
C ASP A 112 -3.57 -11.88 -6.24
N ALA A 113 -4.72 -11.22 -6.41
CA ALA A 113 -4.91 -10.32 -7.54
C ALA A 113 -4.01 -9.10 -7.44
N ALA A 114 -3.81 -8.55 -6.24
CA ALA A 114 -2.92 -7.42 -6.01
C ALA A 114 -1.44 -7.79 -6.24
N THR A 115 -0.99 -8.97 -5.80
CA THR A 115 0.39 -9.46 -6.05
C THR A 115 0.61 -9.72 -7.54
N LYS A 116 -0.32 -10.38 -8.22
CA LYS A 116 -0.26 -10.59 -9.68
C LYS A 116 -0.22 -9.28 -10.46
N LYS A 117 -1.03 -8.28 -10.06
CA LYS A 117 -1.01 -6.95 -10.67
C LYS A 117 0.35 -6.28 -10.50
N ARG A 118 0.95 -6.34 -9.30
CA ARG A 118 2.29 -5.80 -9.02
C ARG A 118 3.39 -6.50 -9.80
N ALA A 119 3.33 -7.83 -9.91
CA ALA A 119 4.31 -8.62 -10.66
C ALA A 119 4.20 -8.41 -12.19
N ALA A 120 3.00 -8.11 -12.70
CA ALA A 120 2.76 -7.85 -14.11
C ALA A 120 3.11 -6.41 -14.54
N THR A 121 3.17 -5.46 -13.60
CA THR A 121 3.78 -4.15 -13.87
C THR A 121 5.30 -4.30 -13.90
N PRO A 122 5.98 -3.99 -15.02
CA PRO A 122 7.43 -3.88 -14.99
C PRO A 122 7.82 -2.82 -13.95
N LEU A 123 8.90 -3.06 -13.18
CA LEU A 123 9.50 -2.04 -12.34
C LEU A 123 9.69 -0.80 -13.21
N SER A 124 9.10 0.33 -12.82
CA SER A 124 9.29 1.53 -13.61
C SER A 124 10.77 1.90 -13.56
N GLU A 125 11.27 2.59 -14.59
CA GLU A 125 12.64 3.14 -14.55
C GLU A 125 12.93 3.93 -13.25
N ALA A 126 11.90 4.54 -12.65
CA ALA A 126 12.03 5.24 -11.38
C ALA A 126 12.31 4.29 -10.20
N ASP A 127 11.70 3.10 -10.19
CA ASP A 127 11.92 2.08 -9.17
C ASP A 127 13.29 1.41 -9.33
N GLU A 128 13.73 1.18 -10.58
CA GLU A 128 15.09 0.70 -10.87
C GLU A 128 16.15 1.72 -10.45
N LYS A 129 15.98 3.00 -10.83
CA LYS A 129 16.88 4.09 -10.42
C LYS A 129 16.90 4.24 -8.90
N ALA A 130 15.77 4.14 -8.22
CA ALA A 130 15.71 4.18 -6.75
C ALA A 130 16.45 3.00 -6.11
N ALA A 131 16.31 1.79 -6.65
CA ALA A 131 17.04 0.61 -6.19
C ALA A 131 18.56 0.76 -6.41
N SER A 132 18.99 1.26 -7.57
CA SER A 132 20.40 1.54 -7.87
C SER A 132 20.99 2.60 -6.94
N ILE A 133 20.28 3.70 -6.69
CA ILE A 133 20.73 4.76 -5.77
C ILE A 133 20.85 4.22 -4.35
N LYS A 134 19.88 3.43 -3.89
CA LYS A 134 19.93 2.78 -2.57
C LYS A 134 21.15 1.86 -2.46
N PHE A 135 21.40 1.04 -3.47
CA PHE A 135 22.55 0.13 -3.51
C PHE A 135 23.88 0.90 -3.47
N ILE A 136 24.03 1.97 -4.26
CA ILE A 136 25.25 2.81 -4.24
C ILE A 136 25.46 3.44 -2.86
N ARG A 137 24.40 3.99 -2.25
CA ARG A 137 24.45 4.57 -0.90
C ARG A 137 24.91 3.54 0.14
N GLU A 138 24.34 2.34 0.11
CA GLU A 138 24.68 1.26 1.04
C GLU A 138 26.15 0.82 0.89
N GLN A 139 26.61 0.66 -0.36
CA GLN A 139 28.01 0.31 -0.62
C GLN A 139 28.99 1.41 -0.20
N ALA A 140 28.62 2.69 -0.35
CA ALA A 140 29.42 3.81 0.13
C ALA A 140 29.50 3.84 1.67
N MET A 141 28.38 3.59 2.35
CA MET A 141 28.30 3.53 3.81
C MET A 141 29.14 2.38 4.39
N LEU A 142 29.17 1.22 3.73
CA LEU A 142 30.01 0.08 4.12
C LEU A 142 31.51 0.35 3.90
N ARG A 143 31.88 1.05 2.81
CA ARG A 143 33.29 1.37 2.52
C ARG A 143 33.87 2.48 3.41
N GLY A 144 33.03 3.41 3.89
CA GLY A 144 33.46 4.48 4.80
C GLY A 144 33.87 4.01 6.21
N LYS A 145 33.44 2.82 6.65
CA LYS A 145 33.62 2.36 8.03
C LYS A 145 34.99 1.72 8.32
N ARG A 146 35.85 1.52 7.32
CA ARG A 146 37.20 0.92 7.47
C ARG A 146 38.33 1.94 7.66
N LYS A 147 38.03 3.14 8.14
CA LYS A 147 39.04 4.16 8.48
C LYS A 147 38.83 4.73 9.88
N SER A 148 38.64 3.86 10.87
CA SER A 148 38.70 4.24 12.28
C SER A 148 38.90 3.01 13.16
N LEU A 149 40.04 2.33 13.01
CA LEU A 149 40.67 1.62 14.12
C LEU A 149 42.14 1.37 13.76
N GLU A 150 43.02 1.72 14.71
CA GLU A 150 44.46 1.43 14.79
C GLU A 150 45.41 2.00 13.72
N SER A 151 46.09 3.10 14.07
CA SER A 151 47.52 3.01 14.43
C SER A 151 47.95 4.36 15.00
N SER A 152 48.14 4.42 16.31
CA SER A 152 48.86 5.52 16.97
C SER A 152 49.76 4.92 18.03
N ASP A 153 50.77 4.20 17.57
CA ASP A 153 52.08 4.21 18.20
C ASP A 153 53.13 3.88 17.14
N GLY A 154 54.23 4.65 17.11
CA GLY A 154 55.43 4.29 16.37
C GLY A 154 55.67 4.92 15.00
N SER A 155 56.64 5.84 15.00
CA SER A 155 57.60 6.18 13.93
C SER A 155 57.13 6.92 12.66
N ASP A 156 57.58 8.17 12.63
CA ASP A 156 58.02 8.97 11.49
C ASP A 156 58.51 8.17 10.28
N VAL A 157 57.77 8.22 9.16
CA VAL A 157 58.31 8.20 7.79
C VAL A 157 57.30 8.80 6.80
N GLY A 158 57.49 10.08 6.48
CA GLY A 158 57.40 10.64 5.12
C GLY A 158 56.20 10.29 4.23
N GLY A 159 55.00 10.78 4.56
CA GLY A 159 53.88 10.81 3.61
C GLY A 159 54.07 11.87 2.52
N LEU A 160 54.60 11.47 1.35
CA LEU A 160 54.67 12.29 0.14
C LEU A 160 53.26 12.63 -0.36
N SER A 161 52.75 13.79 0.05
CA SER A 161 51.56 14.40 -0.52
C SER A 161 51.83 14.77 -1.99
N LYS A 162 50.92 14.40 -2.89
CA LYS A 162 50.95 14.66 -4.35
C LYS A 162 51.27 16.11 -4.76
N LYS A 163 51.13 17.06 -3.82
CA LYS A 163 51.52 18.47 -3.98
C LYS A 163 53.04 18.69 -4.07
N LYS A 164 53.87 17.81 -3.49
CA LYS A 164 55.34 17.96 -3.50
C LYS A 164 55.99 17.53 -4.82
N LEU A 165 55.41 16.54 -5.51
CA LEU A 165 55.91 16.04 -6.80
C LEU A 165 55.71 17.04 -7.97
N ILE A 166 54.76 17.96 -7.85
CA ILE A 166 54.47 18.93 -8.93
C ILE A 166 55.44 20.12 -8.88
N LEU A 167 55.92 20.52 -7.69
CA LEU A 167 56.89 21.61 -7.59
C LEU A 167 58.29 21.20 -8.10
N GLU A 168 58.71 19.96 -7.85
CA GLU A 168 60.05 19.48 -8.24
C GLU A 168 60.21 19.26 -9.76
N ALA A 169 59.10 19.17 -10.51
CA ALA A 169 59.13 19.05 -11.96
C ALA A 169 59.37 20.40 -12.67
N GLN A 170 59.13 21.53 -12.00
CA GLN A 170 59.30 22.86 -12.58
C GLN A 170 60.70 23.45 -12.33
N ASP A 171 61.40 22.98 -11.30
CA ASP A 171 62.75 23.46 -10.97
C ASP A 171 63.87 22.77 -11.80
N LYS A 172 63.56 21.74 -12.60
CA LYS A 172 64.54 21.03 -13.46
C LYS A 172 64.59 21.51 -14.92
N GLU A 173 63.80 22.50 -15.30
CA GLU A 173 63.86 23.13 -16.65
C GLU A 173 64.63 24.47 -16.66
N VAL A 174 65.14 24.94 -15.51
CA VAL A 174 65.92 26.19 -15.40
C VAL A 174 67.30 25.93 -14.80
N GLU A 175 68.07 25.03 -15.40
CA GLU A 175 69.53 25.01 -15.31
C GLU A 175 70.08 24.48 -16.64
N LEU A 176 70.32 25.39 -17.58
CA LEU A 176 71.25 25.26 -18.71
C LEU A 176 72.52 26.03 -18.37
#